data_AF-A0AA51D7D7-F1
#
_entry.id   AF-A0AA51D7D7-F1
#
_cell.length_a   1.000
_cell.length_b   1.000
_cell.length_c   1.000
_cell.angle_alpha   90.00
_cell.angle_beta   90.00
_cell.angle_gamma   90.00
#
_symmetry.space_group_name_H-M   'P 1'
#
loop_
_entity.id
_entity.type
_entity.pdbx_description
1 polymer ?
#
loop_
_entity_poly.entity_id
_entity_poly.type
_entity_poly.pdbx_seq_one_letter_code
_entity_poly.pdbx_strand_id
1 'polypeptide(L)'
;MEITKMLFALIVLLIIPFTLFYVEYRLAKAQSKLAVILPVVVLCFSVIMPIVALTGIIMFVIYFVVKYLEKEKKNKLSEIDKMNIQDLE
;
A
#
# COMPACT_ATOMS: atom_id res chain seq x y z
N MET A 1 -28.84 -23.46 0.57
CA MET A 1 -28.32 -22.84 -0.67
C MET A 1 -28.04 -21.34 -0.50
N GLU A 2 -28.88 -20.59 0.24
CA GLU A 2 -28.64 -19.15 0.47
C GLU A 2 -27.47 -18.86 1.43
N ILE A 3 -27.33 -19.64 2.50
CA ILE A 3 -26.23 -19.49 3.48
C ILE A 3 -24.86 -19.68 2.81
N THR A 4 -24.71 -20.67 1.93
CA THR A 4 -23.45 -20.93 1.21
C THR A 4 -23.07 -19.77 0.29
N LYS A 5 -24.04 -19.15 -0.39
CA LYS A 5 -23.82 -17.96 -1.23
C LYS A 5 -23.46 -16.74 -0.38
N MET A 6 -24.10 -16.56 0.77
CA MET A 6 -23.81 -15.49 1.72
C MET A 6 -22.40 -15.60 2.32
N LEU A 7 -21.99 -16.81 2.71
CA LEU A 7 -20.62 -17.11 3.17
C LEU A 7 -19.59 -16.81 2.09
N PHE A 8 -19.86 -17.23 0.85
CA PHE A 8 -18.96 -16.95 -0.27
C PHE A 8 -18.81 -15.44 -0.53
N ALA A 9 -19.92 -14.69 -0.52
CA ALA A 9 -19.90 -13.24 -0.69
C ALA A 9 -19.10 -12.53 0.43
N LEU A 10 -19.25 -12.97 1.68
CA LEU A 10 -18.49 -12.45 2.82
C LEU A 10 -16.98 -12.68 2.68
N ILE A 11 -16.59 -13.89 2.26
CA ILE A 11 -15.19 -14.25 2.02
C ILE A 11 -14.60 -13.36 0.94
N VAL A 12 -15.30 -13.18 -0.18
CA VAL A 12 -14.84 -12.33 -1.29
C VAL A 12 -14.71 -10.87 -0.84
N LEU A 13 -15.69 -10.36 -0.07
CA LEU A 13 -15.70 -9.00 0.45
C LEU A 13 -14.51 -8.71 1.38
N LEU A 14 -14.02 -9.72 2.11
CA LEU A 14 -12.84 -9.58 2.98
C LEU A 14 -11.54 -9.78 2.22
N ILE A 15 -11.45 -10.82 1.38
CA ILE A 15 -10.20 -11.18 0.68
C ILE A 15 -9.76 -10.09 -0.31
N ILE A 16 -10.70 -9.45 -1.02
CA ILE A 16 -10.36 -8.42 -2.01
C ILE A 16 -9.61 -7.23 -1.36
N PRO A 17 -10.14 -6.58 -0.29
CA PRO A 17 -9.40 -5.55 0.43
C PRO A 17 -8.03 -6.00 0.94
N PHE A 18 -7.95 -7.18 1.55
CA PHE A 18 -6.68 -7.69 2.09
C PHE A 18 -5.63 -7.88 0.98
N THR A 19 -6.02 -8.43 -0.16
CA THR A 19 -5.12 -8.61 -1.30
C THR A 19 -4.70 -7.26 -1.90
N LEU A 20 -5.62 -6.30 -2.03
CA LEU A 20 -5.30 -4.93 -2.45
C LEU A 20 -4.31 -4.24 -1.51
N PHE A 21 -4.49 -4.33 -0.19
CA PHE A 21 -3.57 -3.75 0.78
C PHE A 21 -2.17 -4.39 0.71
N TYR A 22 -2.10 -5.70 0.52
CA TYR A 22 -0.82 -6.39 0.37
C TYR A 22 -0.08 -5.96 -0.91
N VAL A 23 -0.80 -5.90 -2.04
CA VAL A 23 -0.23 -5.43 -3.31
C VAL A 23 0.25 -3.99 -3.18
N GLU A 24 -0.55 -3.11 -2.56
CA GLU A 24 -0.20 -1.71 -2.32
C GLU A 24 1.06 -1.59 -1.49
N TYR A 25 1.15 -2.31 -0.37
CA TYR A 25 2.34 -2.33 0.47
C TYR A 25 3.60 -2.74 -0.32
N ARG A 26 3.50 -3.77 -1.16
CA ARG A 26 4.61 -4.24 -2.02
C ARG A 26 5.01 -3.18 -3.04
N LEU A 27 4.05 -2.53 -3.70
CA LEU A 27 4.30 -1.47 -4.68
C LEU A 27 4.93 -0.23 -4.04
N ALA A 28 4.43 0.18 -2.86
CA ALA A 28 4.95 1.30 -2.10
C ALA A 28 6.38 1.04 -1.62
N LYS A 29 6.68 -0.18 -1.18
CA LYS A 29 8.05 -0.59 -0.79
C LYS A 29 9.02 -0.59 -1.96
N ALA A 30 8.55 -1.00 -3.14
CA ALA A 30 9.32 -0.89 -4.38
C ALA A 30 9.48 0.56 -4.88
N GLN A 31 8.86 1.54 -4.20
CA GLN A 31 8.80 2.94 -4.60
C GLN A 31 8.29 3.14 -6.04
N SER A 32 7.41 2.24 -6.50
CA SER A 32 6.85 2.30 -7.84
C SER A 32 5.84 3.44 -7.97
N LYS A 33 5.78 4.07 -9.14
CA LYS A 33 4.73 5.05 -9.47
C LYS A 33 3.33 4.43 -9.43
N LEU A 34 3.22 3.12 -9.64
CA LEU A 34 1.96 2.38 -9.57
C LEU A 34 1.31 2.41 -8.19
N ALA A 35 2.10 2.61 -7.12
CA ALA A 35 1.60 2.70 -5.75
C ALA A 35 0.74 3.96 -5.51
N VAL A 36 0.83 5.00 -6.35
CA VAL A 36 -0.13 6.13 -6.29
C VAL A 36 -1.33 5.88 -7.19
N ILE A 37 -1.11 5.19 -8.32
CA ILE A 37 -2.14 4.97 -9.32
C ILE A 37 -3.21 4.00 -8.80
N LEU A 38 -2.79 2.92 -8.14
CA LEU A 38 -3.72 1.89 -7.65
C LEU A 38 -4.75 2.44 -6.64
N PRO A 39 -4.36 3.18 -5.58
CA PRO A 39 -5.32 3.80 -4.66
C PRO A 39 -6.27 4.79 -5.35
N VAL A 40 -5.77 5.56 -6.33
CA VAL A 40 -6.60 6.50 -7.12
C VAL A 40 -7.65 5.75 -7.93
N VAL A 41 -7.25 4.68 -8.62
CA VAL A 41 -8.18 3.85 -9.40
C VAL A 41 -9.25 3.25 -8.50
N VAL A 42 -8.87 2.72 -7.34
CA VAL A 42 -9.82 2.19 -6.34
C VAL A 42 -10.78 3.27 -5.83
N LEU A 43 -10.29 4.50 -5.61
CA LEU A 43 -11.13 5.65 -5.25
C LEU A 43 -12.11 6.05 -6.36
N CYS A 44 -11.72 5.97 -7.64
CA CYS A 44 -12.66 6.21 -8.75
C CYS A 44 -13.83 5.22 -8.75
N PHE A 45 -13.59 3.95 -8.38
CA PHE A 45 -14.67 2.96 -8.23
C PHE A 45 -15.63 3.27 -7.07
N SER A 46 -15.22 4.10 -6.11
CA SER A 46 -16.09 4.48 -4.99
C SER A 46 -17.30 5.31 -5.41
N VAL A 47 -17.28 5.92 -6.60
CA VAL A 47 -18.44 6.61 -7.19
C VAL A 47 -19.60 5.64 -7.41
N ILE A 48 -19.31 4.39 -7.78
CA ILE A 48 -20.31 3.34 -8.02
C ILE A 48 -20.59 2.59 -6.73
N MET A 49 -19.54 2.30 -5.95
CA MET A 49 -19.65 1.51 -4.73
C MET A 49 -18.99 2.24 -3.54
N PRO A 50 -19.75 3.07 -2.80
CA PRO A 50 -19.18 3.97 -1.78
C PRO A 50 -18.38 3.27 -0.68
N ILE A 51 -18.70 2.01 -0.36
CA ILE A 51 -17.97 1.22 0.65
C ILE A 51 -16.49 1.02 0.29
N VAL A 52 -16.14 1.11 -1.00
CA VAL A 52 -14.77 0.98 -1.52
C VAL A 52 -13.93 2.25 -1.27
N ALA A 53 -14.56 3.38 -0.95
CA ALA A 53 -13.85 4.63 -0.62
C ALA A 53 -12.87 4.43 0.55
N LEU A 54 -13.32 3.71 1.59
CA LEU A 54 -12.51 3.37 2.76
C LEU A 54 -11.26 2.57 2.35
N THR A 55 -11.41 1.62 1.43
CA THR A 55 -10.31 0.82 0.90
C THR A 55 -9.27 1.72 0.23
N GLY A 56 -9.70 2.64 -0.64
CA GLY A 56 -8.79 3.59 -1.31
C GLY A 56 -8.07 4.52 -0.34
N ILE A 57 -8.77 5.04 0.68
CA ILE A 57 -8.17 5.91 1.71
C ILE A 57 -7.09 5.13 2.49
N ILE A 58 -7.39 3.91 2.93
CA ILE A 58 -6.43 3.07 3.68
C ILE A 58 -5.19 2.77 2.80
N MET A 59 -5.39 2.49 1.52
CA MET A 59 -4.29 2.27 0.57
C MET A 59 -3.38 3.50 0.44
N PHE A 60 -3.96 4.71 0.39
CA PHE A 60 -3.18 5.94 0.43
C PHE A 60 -2.36 6.09 1.72
N VAL A 61 -2.95 5.76 2.87
CA VAL A 61 -2.21 5.78 4.15
C VAL A 61 -1.04 4.80 4.12
N ILE A 62 -1.26 3.57 3.63
CA ILE A 62 -0.19 2.58 3.44
C ILE A 62 0.92 3.15 2.55
N TYR A 63 0.57 3.74 1.41
CA TYR A 63 1.53 4.35 0.50
C TYR A 63 2.39 5.41 1.20
N PHE A 64 1.78 6.37 1.90
CA PHE A 64 2.50 7.45 2.57
C PHE A 64 3.41 6.93 3.69
N VAL A 65 2.90 6.04 4.55
CA VAL A 65 3.67 5.47 5.66
C VAL A 65 4.87 4.69 5.15
N VAL A 66 4.67 3.77 4.20
CA VAL A 66 5.75 2.94 3.65
C VAL A 66 6.78 3.80 2.93
N LYS A 67 6.33 4.78 2.14
CA LYS A 67 7.25 5.68 1.43
C LYS A 67 8.08 6.53 2.38
N TYR A 68 7.48 7.01 3.48
CA TYR A 68 8.19 7.75 4.52
C TYR A 68 9.26 6.88 5.18
N LEU A 69 8.91 5.67 5.60
CA LEU A 69 9.83 4.71 6.24
C LEU A 69 11.00 4.32 5.32
N GLU A 70 10.73 4.02 4.04
CA GLU A 70 11.79 3.68 3.08
C GLU A 70 12.69 4.88 2.76
N LYS A 71 12.15 6.10 2.77
CA LYS A 71 12.96 7.32 2.62
C LYS A 71 13.89 7.52 3.83
N GLU A 72 13.38 7.34 5.04
CA GLU A 72 14.19 7.43 6.26
C GLU A 72 15.30 6.37 6.27
N LYS A 73 14.97 5.13 5.87
CA LYS A 73 15.95 4.05 5.76
C LYS A 73 17.07 4.36 4.76
N LYS A 74 16.74 4.91 3.58
CA LYS A 74 17.74 5.33 2.59
C LYS A 74 18.62 6.46 3.10
N ASN A 75 18.05 7.43 3.83
CA ASN A 75 18.83 8.53 4.41
C ASN A 75 19.83 8.02 5.45
N LYS A 76 19.39 7.15 6.37
CA LYS A 76 20.28 6.55 7.38
C LYS A 76 21.39 5.72 6.75
N LEU A 77 21.10 4.93 5.72
CA LEU A 77 22.14 4.20 4.98
C LEU A 77 23.16 5.17 4.36
N SER A 78 22.69 6.24 3.72
CA SER A 78 23.56 7.23 3.09
C SER A 78 24.43 7.97 4.10
N GLU A 79 23.96 8.19 5.33
CA GLU A 79 24.77 8.80 6.40
C GLU A 79 25.88 7.85 6.87
N ILE A 80 25.57 6.57 7.06
CA ILE A 80 26.56 5.53 7.41
C ILE A 80 27.62 5.42 6.31
N ASP A 81 27.22 5.39 5.04
CA ASP A 81 28.16 5.31 3.91
C ASP A 81 29.11 6.52 3.86
N LYS A 82 28.61 7.73 4.21
CA LYS A 82 29.45 8.94 4.28
C LYS A 82 30.46 8.89 5.43
N MET A 83 30.06 8.39 6.60
CA MET A 83 30.97 8.21 7.73
C MET A 83 32.08 7.21 7.40
N ASN A 84 31.71 6.09 6.76
CA ASN A 84 32.67 5.06 6.37
C ASN A 84 33.74 5.60 5.41
N ILE A 85 33.37 6.48 4.47
CA ILE A 85 34.34 7.11 3.55
C ILE A 85 35.29 8.07 4.30
N GLN A 86 34.80 8.81 5.30
CA GLN A 86 35.64 9.73 6.08
C GLN A 86 36.64 9.03 7.01
N ASP A 87 36.31 7.84 7.51
CA ASP A 87 37.22 7.04 8.34
C ASP A 87 38.31 6.32 7.51
N LEU A 88 38.15 6.28 6.19
CA LEU A 88 39.06 5.64 5.23
C LEU A 88 40.10 6.61 4.61
N GLU A 89 39.94 7.93 4.79
CA GLU A 89 40.93 8.98 4.45
C GLU A 89 41.82 9.34 5.65
#